data_AF-A0A7S0ZZ63-F1
#
_entry.id   AF-A0A7S0ZZ63-F1
#
_cell.length_a   1.000
_cell.length_b   1.000
_cell.length_c   1.000
_cell.angle_alpha   90.00
_cell.angle_beta   90.00
_cell.angle_gamma   90.00
#
_symmetry.space_group_name_H-M   'P 1'
#
loop_
_entity.id
_entity.type
_entity.pdbx_description
1 polymer ?
#
loop_
_entity_poly.entity_id
_entity_poly.type
_entity_poly.pdbx_seq_one_letter_code
_entity_poly.pdbx_strand_id
1 'polypeptide(L)'
;MELANEVTEMYVEVAVLFDSSAPVHVLSLAGRQRMLIEKMGKEAVLLSLGVNVPGNTEQMADSMQLFIETHHDLLAGNETLGLDVTTDNCILQQMQGVWDLWEEYESLLQTAVADTTNTISSVLESIDSEATPLFAAMNVAVSYYAAGEGVCTREITATNWKMMLLKVTSLGMWTQRIGTAVCLAARDLNMSVSTTSLETSAAEFTEALSMLRYGSTPDTISAPPTDVIVYQILVLYDLWTSLQDVLLSSTLSAAVASAIVSDVLEQCASLLQAVDELTSMYVDGAWEANSEVGGTRIATAGGQVTLIEKMTREAMCLGFSDTTQADILDTVAEYETMEERLLLGFQGSEEKYEMPVTDEEDI
;
A
#
# COMPACT_ATOMS: atom_id res chain seq x y z
N MET A 1 -14.75 -30.39 -6.45
CA MET A 1 -14.37 -28.96 -6.38
C MET A 1 -12.98 -28.79 -6.98
N GLU A 2 -12.01 -29.61 -6.57
CA GLU A 2 -10.71 -29.77 -7.24
C GLU A 2 -10.83 -30.01 -8.76
N LEU A 3 -11.65 -30.99 -9.18
CA LEU A 3 -11.97 -31.23 -10.60
C LEU A 3 -12.61 -30.04 -11.33
N ALA A 4 -13.33 -29.15 -10.64
CA ALA A 4 -13.96 -27.99 -11.30
C ALA A 4 -12.92 -26.87 -11.53
N ASN A 5 -11.97 -26.71 -10.61
CA ASN A 5 -10.83 -25.81 -10.79
C ASN A 5 -9.92 -26.31 -11.91
N GLU A 6 -9.58 -27.61 -11.92
CA GLU A 6 -8.76 -28.24 -12.97
C GLU A 6 -9.39 -28.08 -14.36
N VAL A 7 -10.70 -28.29 -14.47
CA VAL A 7 -11.43 -28.07 -15.73
C VAL A 7 -11.41 -26.59 -16.13
N THR A 8 -11.56 -25.67 -15.18
CA THR A 8 -11.50 -24.22 -15.46
C THR A 8 -10.11 -23.83 -15.95
N GLU A 9 -9.05 -24.33 -15.32
CA GLU A 9 -7.66 -24.13 -15.75
C GLU A 9 -7.43 -24.66 -17.17
N MET A 10 -7.95 -25.85 -17.51
CA MET A 10 -7.90 -26.36 -18.88
C MET A 10 -8.62 -25.44 -19.88
N TYR A 11 -9.77 -24.87 -19.52
CA TYR A 11 -10.48 -23.92 -20.40
C TYR A 11 -9.70 -22.61 -20.56
N VAL A 12 -9.05 -22.14 -19.51
CA VAL A 12 -8.20 -20.95 -19.55
C VAL A 12 -7.01 -21.17 -20.49
N GLU A 13 -6.29 -22.30 -20.33
CA GLU A 13 -5.17 -22.66 -21.20
C GLU A 13 -5.58 -22.70 -22.67
N VAL A 14 -6.72 -23.36 -22.96
CA VAL A 14 -7.24 -23.44 -24.32
C VAL A 14 -7.62 -22.06 -24.86
N ALA A 15 -8.29 -21.21 -24.06
CA ALA A 15 -8.69 -19.88 -24.50
C ALA A 15 -7.49 -18.98 -24.82
N VAL A 16 -6.44 -19.04 -23.99
CA VAL A 16 -5.20 -18.27 -24.19
C VAL A 16 -4.44 -18.71 -25.44
N LEU A 17 -4.51 -20.01 -25.80
CA LEU A 17 -3.97 -20.50 -27.07
C LEU A 17 -4.68 -19.90 -28.30
N PHE A 18 -5.97 -19.59 -28.18
CA PHE A 18 -6.76 -19.02 -29.27
C PHE A 18 -6.70 -17.50 -29.34
N ASP A 19 -6.65 -16.83 -28.19
CA ASP A 19 -6.51 -15.39 -28.07
C ASP A 19 -5.72 -15.04 -26.80
N SER A 20 -4.44 -14.73 -26.98
CA SER A 20 -3.55 -14.35 -25.87
C SER A 20 -3.87 -12.96 -25.30
N SER A 21 -4.77 -12.19 -25.92
CA SER A 21 -5.19 -10.86 -25.43
C SER A 21 -6.46 -10.90 -24.58
N ALA A 22 -7.14 -12.05 -24.53
CA ALA A 22 -8.32 -12.19 -23.70
C ALA A 22 -7.92 -12.26 -22.21
N PRO A 23 -8.60 -11.52 -21.30
CA PRO A 23 -8.26 -11.47 -19.87
C PRO A 23 -8.71 -12.74 -19.12
N VAL A 24 -8.52 -13.92 -19.71
CA VAL A 24 -9.11 -15.18 -19.25
C VAL A 24 -8.50 -15.62 -17.91
N HIS A 25 -7.20 -15.39 -17.72
CA HIS A 25 -6.53 -15.68 -16.44
C HIS A 25 -7.07 -14.81 -15.31
N VAL A 26 -7.14 -13.49 -15.51
CA VAL A 26 -7.70 -12.53 -14.55
C VAL A 26 -9.14 -12.89 -14.19
N LEU A 27 -9.97 -13.20 -15.20
CA LEU A 27 -11.36 -13.60 -14.99
C LEU A 27 -11.51 -14.93 -14.25
N SER A 28 -10.63 -15.89 -14.49
CA SER A 28 -10.62 -17.16 -13.77
C SER A 28 -10.30 -16.96 -12.29
N LEU A 29 -9.29 -16.14 -11.98
CA LEU A 29 -8.89 -15.83 -10.62
C LEU A 29 -9.93 -14.98 -9.88
N ALA A 30 -10.48 -13.95 -10.53
CA ALA A 30 -11.59 -13.18 -9.98
C ALA A 30 -12.84 -14.07 -9.75
N GLY A 31 -13.09 -15.02 -10.66
CA GLY A 31 -14.12 -16.04 -10.50
C GLY A 31 -13.86 -16.99 -9.32
N ARG A 32 -12.60 -17.39 -9.11
CA ARG A 32 -12.14 -18.25 -8.01
C ARG A 32 -12.44 -17.62 -6.66
N GLN A 33 -12.28 -16.30 -6.51
CA GLN A 33 -12.58 -15.60 -5.25
C GLN A 33 -14.02 -15.80 -4.78
N ARG A 34 -15.00 -15.68 -5.69
CA ARG A 34 -16.42 -15.96 -5.39
C ARG A 34 -16.64 -17.40 -4.93
N MET A 35 -15.97 -18.35 -5.58
CA MET A 35 -16.06 -19.76 -5.21
C MET A 35 -15.45 -20.02 -3.83
N LEU A 36 -14.33 -19.37 -3.50
CA LEU A 36 -13.66 -19.52 -2.20
C LEU A 36 -14.52 -19.02 -1.05
N ILE A 37 -15.22 -17.89 -1.21
CA ILE A 37 -16.18 -17.37 -0.22
C ILE A 37 -17.23 -18.43 0.14
N GLU A 38 -17.88 -19.01 -0.88
CA GLU A 38 -18.88 -20.07 -0.69
C GLU A 38 -18.27 -21.36 -0.12
N LYS A 39 -17.05 -21.70 -0.55
CA LYS A 39 -16.31 -22.88 -0.06
C LYS A 39 -16.03 -22.78 1.44
N MET A 40 -15.57 -21.62 1.92
CA MET A 40 -15.29 -21.38 3.33
C MET A 40 -16.57 -21.42 4.17
N GLY A 41 -17.68 -20.86 3.68
CA GLY A 41 -18.99 -20.98 4.33
C GLY A 41 -19.42 -22.44 4.50
N LYS A 42 -19.24 -23.27 3.46
CA LYS A 42 -19.49 -24.71 3.55
C LYS A 42 -18.56 -25.41 4.54
N GLU A 43 -17.27 -25.09 4.53
CA GLU A 43 -16.29 -25.65 5.46
C GLU A 43 -16.67 -25.33 6.91
N ALA A 44 -17.16 -24.12 7.19
CA ALA A 44 -17.66 -23.72 8.51
C ALA A 44 -18.87 -24.56 8.97
N VAL A 45 -19.80 -24.84 8.06
CA VAL A 45 -20.94 -25.73 8.34
C VAL A 45 -20.48 -27.17 8.60
N LEU A 46 -19.47 -27.68 7.88
CA LEU A 46 -18.95 -29.01 8.14
C LEU A 46 -18.27 -29.12 9.50
N LEU A 47 -17.52 -28.08 9.90
CA LEU A 47 -16.91 -27.99 11.21
C LEU A 47 -17.97 -27.98 12.32
N SER A 48 -19.04 -27.18 12.17
CA SER A 48 -20.11 -27.09 13.18
C SER A 48 -20.89 -28.40 13.36
N LEU A 49 -21.00 -29.20 12.29
CA LEU A 49 -21.61 -30.54 12.33
C LEU A 49 -20.66 -31.63 12.88
N GLY A 50 -19.42 -31.28 13.23
CA GLY A 50 -18.42 -32.22 13.72
C GLY A 50 -17.93 -33.21 12.66
N VAL A 51 -18.10 -32.90 11.37
CA VAL A 51 -17.70 -33.77 10.26
C VAL A 51 -16.22 -33.53 9.97
N ASN A 52 -15.39 -34.58 10.05
CA ASN A 52 -13.96 -34.53 9.74
C ASN A 52 -13.25 -33.25 10.22
N VAL A 53 -13.41 -32.91 11.51
CA VAL A 53 -12.96 -31.62 12.07
C VAL A 53 -11.51 -31.30 11.70
N PRO A 54 -10.50 -32.17 11.93
CA PRO A 54 -9.12 -31.84 11.59
C PRO A 54 -8.92 -31.50 10.11
N GLY A 55 -9.49 -32.31 9.21
CA GLY A 55 -9.31 -32.09 7.77
C GLY A 55 -10.11 -30.90 7.22
N ASN A 56 -11.25 -30.54 7.81
CA ASN A 56 -11.99 -29.34 7.41
C ASN A 56 -11.39 -28.06 8.00
N THR A 57 -10.72 -28.14 9.15
CA THR A 57 -9.96 -27.02 9.72
C THR A 57 -8.77 -26.68 8.83
N GLU A 58 -8.01 -27.69 8.41
CA GLU A 58 -6.89 -27.52 7.45
C GLU A 58 -7.38 -26.96 6.11
N GLN A 59 -8.43 -27.56 5.52
CA GLN A 59 -8.98 -27.06 4.26
C GLN A 59 -9.51 -25.62 4.33
N MET A 60 -10.08 -25.20 5.46
CA MET A 60 -10.53 -23.81 5.63
C MET A 60 -9.34 -22.86 5.69
N ALA A 61 -8.29 -23.19 6.44
CA ALA A 61 -7.07 -22.39 6.47
C ALA A 61 -6.45 -22.26 5.08
N ASP A 62 -6.40 -23.35 4.31
CA ASP A 62 -5.92 -23.32 2.92
C ASP A 62 -6.82 -22.46 2.01
N SER A 63 -8.16 -22.54 2.18
CA SER A 63 -9.10 -21.69 1.44
C SER A 63 -8.87 -20.20 1.71
N MET A 64 -8.66 -19.84 2.99
CA MET A 64 -8.41 -18.46 3.40
C MET A 64 -7.10 -17.94 2.80
N GLN A 65 -6.04 -18.74 2.91
CA GLN A 65 -4.74 -18.40 2.33
C GLN A 65 -4.83 -18.22 0.82
N LEU A 66 -5.51 -19.13 0.12
CA LEU A 66 -5.68 -19.03 -1.33
C LEU A 66 -6.52 -17.81 -1.75
N PHE A 67 -7.51 -17.42 -0.94
CA PHE A 67 -8.28 -16.19 -1.16
C PHE A 67 -7.38 -14.96 -1.09
N ILE A 68 -6.56 -14.87 -0.02
CA ILE A 68 -5.61 -13.77 0.19
C ILE A 68 -4.59 -13.69 -0.95
N GLU A 69 -3.94 -14.81 -1.29
CA GLU A 69 -2.96 -14.88 -2.38
C GLU A 69 -3.58 -14.47 -3.73
N THR A 70 -4.74 -15.02 -4.05
CA THR A 70 -5.45 -14.67 -5.30
C THR A 70 -5.86 -13.20 -5.31
N HIS A 71 -6.13 -12.59 -4.15
CA HIS A 71 -6.54 -11.18 -4.07
C HIS A 71 -5.36 -10.29 -4.38
N HIS A 72 -4.20 -10.58 -3.77
CA HIS A 72 -2.97 -9.87 -4.07
C HIS A 72 -2.50 -10.07 -5.51
N ASP A 73 -2.58 -11.28 -6.07
CA ASP A 73 -2.21 -11.55 -7.47
C ASP A 73 -3.05 -10.72 -8.45
N LEU A 74 -4.35 -10.55 -8.18
CA LEU A 74 -5.23 -9.72 -9.01
C LEU A 74 -4.82 -8.24 -8.99
N LEU A 75 -4.33 -7.73 -7.86
CA LEU A 75 -3.98 -6.31 -7.71
C LEU A 75 -2.55 -5.99 -8.11
N ALA A 76 -1.61 -6.82 -7.65
CA ALA A 76 -0.18 -6.67 -7.84
C ALA A 76 0.29 -7.18 -9.20
N GLY A 77 -0.54 -7.97 -9.91
CA GLY A 77 -0.10 -8.73 -11.07
C GLY A 77 0.75 -9.93 -10.66
N ASN A 78 0.95 -10.84 -11.62
CA ASN A 78 1.74 -12.05 -11.45
C ASN A 78 2.19 -12.55 -12.82
N GLU A 79 3.44 -12.27 -13.20
CA GLU A 79 3.98 -12.63 -14.51
C GLU A 79 3.97 -14.16 -14.75
N THR A 80 4.13 -14.97 -13.70
CA THR A 80 4.09 -16.44 -13.82
C THR A 80 2.70 -16.94 -14.19
N LEU A 81 1.66 -16.22 -13.77
CA LEU A 81 0.27 -16.47 -14.11
C LEU A 81 -0.22 -15.67 -15.33
N GLY A 82 0.66 -14.87 -15.95
CA GLY A 82 0.31 -13.99 -17.07
C GLY A 82 -0.68 -12.89 -16.68
N LEU A 83 -0.62 -12.40 -15.45
CA LEU A 83 -1.47 -11.31 -14.96
C LEU A 83 -0.70 -10.00 -14.98
N ASP A 84 -1.28 -9.01 -15.65
CA ASP A 84 -0.84 -7.64 -15.54
C ASP A 84 -1.28 -7.01 -14.22
N VAL A 85 -0.55 -5.99 -13.80
CA VAL A 85 -0.91 -5.14 -12.66
C VAL A 85 -2.29 -4.49 -12.91
N THR A 86 -3.14 -4.44 -11.89
CA THR A 86 -4.37 -3.62 -11.96
C THR A 86 -4.02 -2.14 -11.88
N THR A 87 -4.33 -1.38 -12.94
CA THR A 87 -4.03 0.05 -13.06
C THR A 87 -5.26 0.96 -13.00
N ASP A 88 -6.46 0.41 -13.18
CA ASP A 88 -7.72 1.16 -13.11
C ASP A 88 -8.03 1.51 -11.65
N ASN A 89 -8.10 2.80 -11.36
CA ASN A 89 -8.33 3.31 -10.00
C ASN A 89 -9.67 2.81 -9.41
N CYS A 90 -10.70 2.65 -10.25
CA CYS A 90 -12.02 2.22 -9.82
C CYS A 90 -12.07 0.72 -9.52
N ILE A 91 -11.31 -0.11 -10.23
CA ILE A 91 -11.10 -1.52 -9.88
C ILE A 91 -10.36 -1.62 -8.54
N LEU A 92 -9.31 -0.83 -8.33
CA LEU A 92 -8.59 -0.81 -7.04
C LEU A 92 -9.51 -0.41 -5.88
N GLN A 93 -10.35 0.61 -6.06
CA GLN A 93 -11.35 1.00 -5.04
C GLN A 93 -12.43 -0.08 -4.81
N GLN A 94 -12.87 -0.78 -5.86
CA GLN A 94 -13.79 -1.90 -5.71
C GLN A 94 -13.15 -3.04 -4.93
N MET A 95 -11.88 -3.32 -5.20
CA MET A 95 -11.14 -4.39 -4.54
C MET A 95 -10.78 -4.03 -3.09
N GLN A 96 -10.56 -2.74 -2.78
CA GLN A 96 -10.52 -2.27 -1.39
C GLN A 96 -11.82 -2.65 -0.66
N GLY A 97 -12.99 -2.40 -1.26
CA GLY A 97 -14.27 -2.77 -0.65
C GLY A 97 -14.46 -4.29 -0.48
N VAL A 98 -13.91 -5.10 -1.39
CA VAL A 98 -13.85 -6.55 -1.24
C VAL A 98 -12.96 -6.93 -0.05
N TRP A 99 -11.81 -6.27 0.10
CA TRP A 99 -10.88 -6.52 1.20
C TRP A 99 -11.48 -6.13 2.56
N ASP A 100 -12.14 -4.97 2.63
CA ASP A 100 -12.86 -4.51 3.84
C ASP A 100 -13.86 -5.57 4.34
N LEU A 101 -14.66 -6.12 3.43
CA LEU A 101 -15.63 -7.19 3.74
C LEU A 101 -14.95 -8.53 4.06
N TRP A 102 -13.80 -8.80 3.44
CA TRP A 102 -12.99 -9.99 3.72
C TRP A 102 -12.46 -9.97 5.15
N GLU A 103 -11.94 -8.85 5.65
CA GLU A 103 -11.38 -8.77 7.01
C GLU A 103 -12.44 -9.10 8.08
N GLU A 104 -13.68 -8.64 7.90
CA GLU A 104 -14.80 -8.98 8.77
C GLU A 104 -15.15 -10.48 8.69
N TYR A 105 -15.19 -11.03 7.48
CA TYR A 105 -15.47 -12.44 7.23
C TYR A 105 -14.37 -13.36 7.78
N GLU A 106 -13.11 -13.02 7.57
CA GLU A 106 -11.92 -13.74 8.03
C GLU A 106 -11.93 -13.88 9.55
N SER A 107 -12.22 -12.80 10.30
CA SER A 107 -12.29 -12.84 11.76
C SER A 107 -13.30 -13.88 12.28
N LEU A 108 -14.44 -14.03 11.60
CA LEU A 108 -15.44 -15.04 11.91
C LEU A 108 -14.95 -16.47 11.60
N LEU A 109 -14.28 -16.65 10.45
CA LEU A 109 -13.68 -17.94 10.07
C LEU A 109 -12.57 -18.36 11.04
N GLN A 110 -11.69 -17.45 11.44
CA GLN A 110 -10.63 -17.71 12.42
C GLN A 110 -11.22 -18.15 13.77
N THR A 111 -12.34 -17.55 14.18
CA THR A 111 -13.08 -17.98 15.38
C THR A 111 -13.60 -19.41 15.24
N ALA A 112 -14.13 -19.78 14.07
CA ALA A 112 -14.60 -21.13 13.79
C ALA A 112 -13.45 -22.17 13.77
N VAL A 113 -12.29 -21.80 13.23
CA VAL A 113 -11.08 -22.63 13.20
C VAL A 113 -10.51 -22.88 14.60
N ALA A 114 -10.53 -21.85 15.47
CA ALA A 114 -9.98 -21.93 16.82
C ALA A 114 -10.88 -22.68 17.82
N ASP A 115 -12.15 -22.92 17.47
CA ASP A 115 -13.10 -23.52 18.37
C ASP A 115 -12.87 -25.03 18.57
N THR A 116 -12.37 -25.37 19.76
CA THR A 116 -12.14 -26.77 20.20
C THR A 116 -13.33 -27.39 20.93
N THR A 117 -14.42 -26.64 21.10
CA THR A 117 -15.57 -26.98 21.96
C THR A 117 -16.87 -27.24 21.21
N ASN A 118 -16.85 -27.24 19.86
CA ASN A 118 -18.03 -27.41 18.98
C ASN A 118 -19.13 -26.35 19.21
N THR A 119 -18.75 -25.14 19.61
CA THR A 119 -19.66 -23.99 19.73
C THR A 119 -19.82 -23.19 18.44
N ILE A 120 -19.17 -23.59 17.34
CA ILE A 120 -19.21 -22.97 16.00
C ILE A 120 -20.62 -22.61 15.53
N SER A 121 -21.63 -23.35 15.99
CA SER A 121 -23.05 -23.04 15.74
C SER A 121 -23.44 -21.60 16.08
N SER A 122 -22.78 -20.94 17.03
CA SER A 122 -23.08 -19.55 17.41
C SER A 122 -22.58 -18.50 16.42
N VAL A 123 -21.65 -18.85 15.52
CA VAL A 123 -21.07 -17.91 14.54
C VAL A 123 -21.51 -18.19 13.09
N LEU A 124 -22.18 -19.33 12.82
CA LEU A 124 -22.63 -19.69 11.47
C LEU A 124 -23.60 -18.68 10.86
N GLU A 125 -24.53 -18.14 11.64
CA GLU A 125 -25.47 -17.12 11.15
C GLU A 125 -24.72 -15.85 10.71
N SER A 126 -23.67 -15.47 11.45
CA SER A 126 -22.80 -14.35 11.07
C SER A 126 -21.97 -14.66 9.83
N ILE A 127 -21.40 -15.87 9.73
CA ILE A 127 -20.64 -16.30 8.54
C ILE A 127 -21.53 -16.25 7.28
N ASP A 128 -22.76 -16.75 7.35
CA ASP A 128 -23.71 -16.69 6.22
C ASP A 128 -24.10 -15.25 5.86
N SER A 129 -24.36 -14.43 6.87
CA SER A 129 -24.71 -13.01 6.72
C SER A 129 -23.59 -12.22 6.03
N GLU A 130 -22.33 -12.40 6.44
CA GLU A 130 -21.19 -11.66 5.89
C GLU A 130 -20.68 -12.20 4.54
N ALA A 131 -20.90 -13.49 4.26
CA ALA A 131 -20.55 -14.05 2.94
C ALA A 131 -21.33 -13.40 1.80
N THR A 132 -22.59 -13.02 2.03
CA THR A 132 -23.49 -12.45 1.02
C THR A 132 -22.98 -11.11 0.44
N PRO A 133 -22.72 -10.06 1.25
CA PRO A 133 -22.18 -8.80 0.74
C PRO A 133 -20.79 -8.98 0.13
N LEU A 134 -19.93 -9.82 0.71
CA LEU A 134 -18.60 -10.11 0.16
C LEU A 134 -18.68 -10.76 -1.23
N PHE A 135 -19.55 -11.75 -1.41
CA PHE A 135 -19.80 -12.37 -2.71
C PHE A 135 -20.33 -11.36 -3.73
N ALA A 136 -21.27 -10.50 -3.32
CA ALA A 136 -21.84 -9.47 -4.18
C ALA A 136 -20.78 -8.46 -4.63
N ALA A 137 -19.94 -7.99 -3.70
CA ALA A 137 -18.82 -7.09 -4.01
C ALA A 137 -17.81 -7.75 -4.98
N MET A 138 -17.46 -9.02 -4.76
CA MET A 138 -16.58 -9.74 -5.67
C MET A 138 -17.23 -9.97 -7.05
N ASN A 139 -18.55 -10.14 -7.12
CA ASN A 139 -19.27 -10.22 -8.38
C ASN A 139 -19.24 -8.91 -9.18
N VAL A 140 -19.25 -7.76 -8.51
CA VAL A 140 -19.00 -6.46 -9.15
C VAL A 140 -17.57 -6.41 -9.69
N ALA A 141 -16.57 -6.78 -8.87
CA ALA A 141 -15.17 -6.81 -9.29
C ALA A 141 -14.94 -7.69 -10.53
N VAL A 142 -15.55 -8.89 -10.59
CA VAL A 142 -15.49 -9.76 -11.78
C VAL A 142 -16.05 -9.05 -13.02
N SER A 143 -17.11 -8.26 -12.88
CA SER A 143 -17.67 -7.53 -14.01
C SER A 143 -16.77 -6.39 -14.49
N TYR A 144 -16.05 -5.72 -13.57
CA TYR A 144 -15.06 -4.70 -13.93
C TYR A 144 -13.83 -5.32 -14.61
N TYR A 145 -13.28 -6.41 -14.07
CA TYR A 145 -12.19 -7.13 -14.74
C TYR A 145 -12.59 -7.66 -16.13
N ALA A 146 -13.87 -8.01 -16.34
CA ALA A 146 -14.37 -8.41 -17.66
C ALA A 146 -14.48 -7.24 -18.64
N ALA A 147 -14.81 -6.05 -18.14
CA ALA A 147 -14.87 -4.83 -18.93
C ALA A 147 -13.47 -4.24 -19.20
N GLY A 148 -12.50 -4.52 -18.33
CA GLY A 148 -11.18 -3.87 -18.33
C GLY A 148 -11.20 -2.45 -17.76
N GLU A 149 -12.34 -2.00 -17.23
CA GLU A 149 -12.53 -0.70 -16.60
C GLU A 149 -13.56 -0.81 -15.46
N GLY A 150 -13.38 0.00 -14.42
CA GLY A 150 -14.27 0.08 -13.27
C GLY A 150 -15.17 1.31 -13.29
N VAL A 151 -16.12 1.35 -12.35
CA VAL A 151 -16.86 2.58 -12.03
C VAL A 151 -16.66 2.89 -10.56
N CYS A 152 -16.07 4.06 -10.28
CA CYS A 152 -15.82 4.54 -8.94
C CYS A 152 -17.14 4.97 -8.30
N THR A 153 -17.59 4.22 -7.29
CA THR A 153 -18.81 4.53 -6.53
C THR A 153 -18.53 4.93 -5.08
N ARG A 154 -17.29 4.75 -4.61
CA ARG A 154 -16.89 5.08 -3.23
C ARG A 154 -16.68 6.59 -3.11
N GLU A 155 -17.32 7.18 -2.11
CA GLU A 155 -17.09 8.58 -1.76
C GLU A 155 -15.77 8.69 -0.98
N ILE A 156 -14.87 9.58 -1.44
CA ILE A 156 -13.61 9.87 -0.76
C ILE A 156 -13.82 11.14 0.07
N THR A 157 -13.95 10.95 1.38
CA THR A 157 -14.24 12.04 2.31
C THR A 157 -13.03 12.96 2.53
N ALA A 158 -13.26 14.14 3.10
CA ALA A 158 -12.16 15.04 3.49
C ALA A 158 -11.15 14.36 4.42
N THR A 159 -11.62 13.50 5.34
CA THR A 159 -10.73 12.73 6.23
C THR A 159 -9.86 11.75 5.45
N ASN A 160 -10.42 11.08 4.43
CA ASN A 160 -9.62 10.18 3.58
C ASN A 160 -8.49 10.91 2.88
N TRP A 161 -8.77 12.08 2.30
CA TRP A 161 -7.74 12.90 1.67
C TRP A 161 -6.64 13.33 2.64
N LYS A 162 -7.01 13.76 3.85
CA LYS A 162 -6.04 14.10 4.91
C LYS A 162 -5.12 12.93 5.24
N MET A 163 -5.68 11.73 5.40
CA MET A 163 -4.91 10.53 5.75
C MET A 163 -4.00 10.08 4.60
N MET A 164 -4.46 10.15 3.35
CA MET A 164 -3.61 9.87 2.18
C MET A 164 -2.44 10.86 2.08
N LEU A 165 -2.68 12.17 2.31
CA LEU A 165 -1.65 13.20 2.33
C LEU A 165 -0.63 13.01 3.46
N LEU A 166 -1.08 12.67 4.66
CA LEU A 166 -0.20 12.32 5.78
C LEU A 166 0.63 11.07 5.48
N LYS A 167 0.03 10.07 4.82
CA LYS A 167 0.72 8.83 4.48
C LYS A 167 1.77 9.05 3.40
N VAL A 168 1.46 9.74 2.30
CA VAL A 168 2.45 10.01 1.23
C VAL A 168 3.62 10.85 1.74
N THR A 169 3.37 11.88 2.55
CA THR A 169 4.47 12.71 3.11
C THR A 169 5.39 11.93 4.05
N SER A 170 4.87 10.89 4.72
CA SER A 170 5.70 10.00 5.57
C SER A 170 6.72 9.19 4.77
N LEU A 171 6.48 8.91 3.48
CA LEU A 171 7.43 8.21 2.61
C LEU A 171 8.74 9.00 2.47
N GLY A 172 8.66 10.34 2.43
CA GLY A 172 9.83 11.23 2.37
C GLY A 172 10.72 11.06 3.60
N MET A 173 10.12 11.08 4.79
CA MET A 173 10.81 10.84 6.06
C MET A 173 11.53 9.47 6.06
N TRP A 174 10.84 8.38 5.73
CA TRP A 174 11.41 7.05 5.74
C TRP A 174 12.58 6.92 4.76
N THR A 175 12.48 7.54 3.58
CA THR A 175 13.56 7.58 2.59
C THR A 175 14.83 8.24 3.17
N GLN A 176 14.69 9.34 3.92
CA GLN A 176 15.84 10.01 4.57
C GLN A 176 16.44 9.17 5.69
N ARG A 177 15.60 8.49 6.47
CA ARG A 177 16.03 7.60 7.56
C ARG A 177 16.81 6.39 7.05
N ILE A 178 16.38 5.82 5.92
CA ILE A 178 17.11 4.74 5.21
C ILE A 178 18.52 5.22 4.82
N GLY A 179 18.63 6.38 4.16
CA GLY A 179 19.93 6.95 3.78
C GLY A 179 20.83 7.22 5.00
N THR A 180 20.25 7.71 6.10
CA THR A 180 20.97 7.95 7.36
C THR A 180 21.55 6.67 7.94
N ALA A 181 20.75 5.60 7.97
CA ALA A 181 21.17 4.31 8.49
C ALA A 181 22.35 3.73 7.70
N VAL A 182 22.34 3.85 6.37
CA VAL A 182 23.45 3.41 5.52
C VAL A 182 24.71 4.25 5.73
N CYS A 183 24.60 5.58 5.83
CA CYS A 183 25.75 6.43 6.13
C CYS A 183 26.37 6.16 7.51
N LEU A 184 25.54 5.88 8.53
CA LEU A 184 26.02 5.47 9.85
C LEU A 184 26.73 4.12 9.81
N ALA A 185 26.13 3.14 9.13
CA ALA A 185 26.74 1.83 8.93
C ALA A 185 28.08 1.92 8.19
N ALA A 186 28.18 2.74 7.14
CA ALA A 186 29.40 2.96 6.36
C ALA A 186 30.55 3.58 7.19
N ARG A 187 30.23 4.26 8.30
CA ARG A 187 31.21 4.79 9.26
C ARG A 187 31.53 3.84 10.42
N ASP A 188 30.95 2.65 10.42
CA ASP A 188 31.01 1.69 11.53
C ASP A 188 30.48 2.28 12.85
N LEU A 189 29.46 3.14 12.77
CA LEU A 189 28.84 3.78 13.92
C LEU A 189 27.48 3.14 14.21
N ASN A 190 27.26 2.78 15.48
CA ASN A 190 25.97 2.30 16.00
C ASN A 190 25.33 1.21 15.13
N MET A 191 26.12 0.27 14.59
CA MET A 191 25.69 -0.71 13.58
C MET A 191 24.38 -1.44 13.92
N SER A 192 24.19 -1.83 15.20
CA SER A 192 22.95 -2.47 15.64
C SER A 192 21.74 -1.54 15.48
N VAL A 193 21.88 -0.27 15.87
CA VAL A 193 20.82 0.74 15.74
C VAL A 193 20.58 1.08 14.28
N SER A 194 21.64 1.20 13.47
CA SER A 194 21.54 1.45 12.03
C SER A 194 20.79 0.33 11.31
N THR A 195 21.10 -0.93 11.64
CA THR A 195 20.43 -2.10 11.04
C THR A 195 18.95 -2.12 11.42
N THR A 196 18.61 -1.96 12.71
CA THR A 196 17.20 -1.89 13.14
C THR A 196 16.47 -0.71 12.51
N SER A 197 17.09 0.48 12.46
CA SER A 197 16.46 1.65 11.85
C SER A 197 16.23 1.44 10.35
N LEU A 198 17.14 0.78 9.64
CA LEU A 198 17.00 0.44 8.24
C LEU A 198 15.82 -0.52 8.02
N GLU A 199 15.79 -1.64 8.76
CA GLU A 199 14.74 -2.65 8.66
C GLU A 199 13.36 -2.08 8.97
N THR A 200 13.23 -1.33 10.07
CA THR A 200 11.97 -0.68 10.44
C THR A 200 11.54 0.34 9.38
N SER A 201 12.45 1.22 8.93
CA SER A 201 12.07 2.24 7.94
C SER A 201 11.68 1.63 6.59
N ALA A 202 12.32 0.52 6.19
CA ALA A 202 11.97 -0.19 4.97
C ALA A 202 10.61 -0.91 5.08
N ALA A 203 10.32 -1.50 6.24
CA ALA A 203 9.02 -2.12 6.51
C ALA A 203 7.89 -1.07 6.47
N GLU A 204 8.06 0.04 7.19
CA GLU A 204 7.10 1.15 7.25
C GLU A 204 6.89 1.80 5.88
N PHE A 205 7.95 1.97 5.08
CA PHE A 205 7.83 2.48 3.70
C PHE A 205 7.00 1.51 2.83
N THR A 206 7.29 0.21 2.90
CA THR A 206 6.58 -0.82 2.12
C THR A 206 5.10 -0.87 2.50
N GLU A 207 4.80 -0.85 3.79
CA GLU A 207 3.44 -0.85 4.30
C GLU A 207 2.69 0.43 3.89
N ALA A 208 3.32 1.59 4.03
CA ALA A 208 2.74 2.86 3.61
C ALA A 208 2.43 2.91 2.11
N LEU A 209 3.33 2.40 1.27
CA LEU A 209 3.13 2.34 -0.17
C LEU A 209 1.99 1.36 -0.55
N SER A 210 1.89 0.24 0.17
CA SER A 210 0.76 -0.71 0.04
C SER A 210 -0.58 -0.07 0.39
N MET A 211 -0.65 0.64 1.52
CA MET A 211 -1.86 1.36 1.93
C MET A 211 -2.27 2.41 0.90
N LEU A 212 -1.32 3.15 0.31
CA LEU A 212 -1.62 4.15 -0.72
C LEU A 212 -2.14 3.51 -2.01
N ARG A 213 -1.69 2.29 -2.35
CA ARG A 213 -2.09 1.59 -3.58
C ARG A 213 -3.41 0.83 -3.45
N TYR A 214 -3.64 0.18 -2.32
CA TYR A 214 -4.77 -0.73 -2.12
C TYR A 214 -5.82 -0.19 -1.15
N GLY A 215 -5.52 0.90 -0.45
CA GLY A 215 -6.35 1.43 0.64
C GLY A 215 -6.14 0.70 1.97
N SER A 216 -6.64 1.31 3.04
CA SER A 216 -6.74 0.73 4.38
C SER A 216 -7.90 1.41 5.10
N THR A 217 -9.01 0.68 5.29
CA THR A 217 -10.15 1.22 6.06
C THR A 217 -9.82 1.48 7.53
N PRO A 218 -9.04 0.63 8.24
CA PRO A 218 -8.58 0.93 9.59
C PRO A 218 -7.82 2.26 9.71
N ASP A 219 -7.00 2.61 8.71
CA ASP A 219 -6.25 3.86 8.66
C ASP A 219 -7.01 5.01 7.98
N THR A 220 -8.26 4.78 7.57
CA THR A 220 -9.07 5.74 6.81
C THR A 220 -8.39 6.16 5.50
N ILE A 221 -7.57 5.30 4.90
CA ILE A 221 -6.90 5.50 3.62
C ILE A 221 -7.75 4.87 2.53
N SER A 222 -8.08 5.64 1.50
CA SER A 222 -8.76 5.10 0.31
C SER A 222 -7.72 4.66 -0.72
N ALA A 223 -8.05 3.65 -1.52
CA ALA A 223 -7.31 3.34 -2.74
C ALA A 223 -7.26 4.56 -3.66
N PRO A 224 -6.31 4.62 -4.61
CA PRO A 224 -6.03 5.80 -5.41
C PRO A 224 -7.28 6.47 -6.02
N PRO A 225 -7.44 7.79 -5.86
CA PRO A 225 -8.60 8.51 -6.38
C PRO A 225 -8.65 8.62 -7.91
N THR A 226 -7.49 8.58 -8.59
CA THR A 226 -7.37 8.78 -10.05
C THR A 226 -6.29 7.85 -10.64
N ASP A 227 -6.40 7.53 -11.93
CA ASP A 227 -5.40 6.71 -12.63
C ASP A 227 -4.00 7.34 -12.63
N VAL A 228 -3.91 8.67 -12.72
CA VAL A 228 -2.62 9.38 -12.69
C VAL A 228 -1.88 9.12 -11.36
N ILE A 229 -2.61 9.10 -10.25
CA ILE A 229 -2.07 8.76 -8.93
C ILE A 229 -1.66 7.27 -8.91
N VAL A 230 -2.44 6.37 -9.50
CA VAL A 230 -2.07 4.94 -9.62
C VAL A 230 -0.72 4.79 -10.33
N TYR A 231 -0.56 5.42 -11.50
CA TYR A 231 0.68 5.32 -12.26
C TYR A 231 1.89 5.88 -11.50
N GLN A 232 1.74 7.01 -10.80
CA GLN A 232 2.83 7.55 -9.99
C GLN A 232 3.20 6.64 -8.81
N ILE A 233 2.22 5.98 -8.19
CA ILE A 233 2.48 4.96 -7.16
C ILE A 233 3.26 3.78 -7.76
N LEU A 234 2.94 3.33 -8.99
CA LEU A 234 3.70 2.26 -9.64
C LEU A 234 5.15 2.65 -9.92
N VAL A 235 5.41 3.90 -10.34
CA VAL A 235 6.78 4.43 -10.44
C VAL A 235 7.51 4.35 -9.10
N LEU A 236 6.84 4.70 -7.99
CA LEU A 236 7.42 4.56 -6.66
C LEU A 236 7.69 3.11 -6.27
N TYR A 237 6.82 2.17 -6.64
CA TYR A 237 7.05 0.74 -6.43
C TYR A 237 8.32 0.28 -7.14
N ASP A 238 8.49 0.62 -8.41
CA ASP A 238 9.66 0.19 -9.19
C ASP A 238 10.96 0.76 -8.60
N LEU A 239 10.96 2.06 -8.25
CA LEU A 239 12.09 2.71 -7.58
C LEU A 239 12.38 2.08 -6.21
N TRP A 240 11.32 1.74 -5.46
CA TRP A 240 11.45 1.13 -4.14
C TRP A 240 12.01 -0.29 -4.22
N THR A 241 11.51 -1.12 -5.14
CA THR A 241 12.02 -2.48 -5.37
C THR A 241 13.50 -2.46 -5.76
N SER A 242 13.91 -1.54 -6.66
CA SER A 242 15.33 -1.34 -6.99
C SER A 242 16.17 -1.00 -5.76
N LEU A 243 15.68 -0.11 -4.88
CA LEU A 243 16.40 0.23 -3.66
C LEU A 243 16.45 -0.95 -2.67
N GLN A 244 15.36 -1.71 -2.53
CA GLN A 244 15.32 -2.90 -1.69
C GLN A 244 16.33 -3.95 -2.15
N ASP A 245 16.45 -4.17 -3.46
CA ASP A 245 17.43 -5.12 -4.01
C ASP A 245 18.87 -4.72 -3.63
N VAL A 246 19.19 -3.43 -3.65
CA VAL A 246 20.50 -2.94 -3.21
C VAL A 246 20.70 -3.13 -1.70
N LEU A 247 19.68 -2.81 -0.88
CA LEU A 247 19.77 -2.85 0.58
C LEU A 247 19.77 -4.26 1.15
N LEU A 248 19.00 -5.18 0.55
CA LEU A 248 18.67 -6.49 1.13
C LEU A 248 19.38 -7.66 0.43
N SER A 249 20.18 -7.40 -0.60
CA SER A 249 21.00 -8.43 -1.27
C SER A 249 22.03 -9.10 -0.35
N SER A 250 22.40 -8.46 0.76
CA SER A 250 23.38 -9.00 1.71
C SER A 250 23.19 -8.44 3.13
N THR A 251 23.73 -9.13 4.13
CA THR A 251 23.74 -8.63 5.50
C THR A 251 24.56 -7.34 5.60
N LEU A 252 23.93 -6.30 6.13
CA LEU A 252 24.58 -5.00 6.30
C LEU A 252 25.80 -5.11 7.22
N SER A 253 26.94 -4.61 6.74
CA SER A 253 28.19 -4.46 7.49
C SER A 253 28.84 -3.15 7.08
N ALA A 254 29.83 -2.67 7.83
CA ALA A 254 30.52 -1.43 7.48
C ALA A 254 31.12 -1.45 6.06
N ALA A 255 31.74 -2.57 5.67
CA ALA A 255 32.33 -2.72 4.34
C ALA A 255 31.27 -2.73 3.22
N VAL A 256 30.13 -3.41 3.45
CA VAL A 256 29.01 -3.41 2.49
C VAL A 256 28.42 -2.01 2.38
N ALA A 257 28.14 -1.38 3.52
CA ALA A 257 27.57 -0.03 3.56
C ALA A 257 28.46 1.00 2.86
N SER A 258 29.78 0.98 3.09
CA SER A 258 30.71 1.87 2.37
C SER A 258 30.71 1.64 0.86
N ALA A 259 30.43 0.42 0.39
CA ALA A 259 30.39 0.09 -1.03
C ALA A 259 29.10 0.57 -1.71
N ILE A 260 27.96 0.55 -0.99
CA ILE A 260 26.64 0.87 -1.55
C ILE A 260 26.16 2.29 -1.24
N VAL A 261 26.81 3.02 -0.33
CA VAL A 261 26.32 4.32 0.18
C VAL A 261 26.02 5.32 -0.94
N SER A 262 26.83 5.37 -2.00
CA SER A 262 26.59 6.29 -3.10
C SER A 262 25.31 5.94 -3.86
N ASP A 263 25.17 4.68 -4.25
CA ASP A 263 24.04 4.17 -5.02
C ASP A 263 22.73 4.27 -4.21
N VAL A 264 22.79 4.02 -2.90
CA VAL A 264 21.65 4.19 -1.99
C VAL A 264 21.23 5.66 -1.93
N LEU A 265 22.17 6.60 -1.78
CA LEU A 265 21.83 8.03 -1.68
C LEU A 265 21.24 8.57 -2.99
N GLU A 266 21.71 8.11 -4.14
CA GLU A 266 21.15 8.47 -5.45
C GLU A 266 19.72 7.93 -5.64
N GLN A 267 19.49 6.67 -5.25
CA GLN A 267 18.14 6.08 -5.29
C GLN A 267 17.18 6.73 -4.28
N CYS A 268 17.67 7.06 -3.08
CA CYS A 268 16.90 7.84 -2.09
C CYS A 268 16.51 9.23 -2.63
N ALA A 269 17.38 9.90 -3.39
CA ALA A 269 17.06 11.18 -4.01
C ALA A 269 15.97 11.03 -5.10
N SER A 270 16.08 9.99 -5.93
CA SER A 270 15.08 9.68 -6.97
C SER A 270 13.72 9.32 -6.36
N LEU A 271 13.71 8.52 -5.29
CA LEU A 271 12.50 8.21 -4.53
C LEU A 271 11.87 9.46 -3.90
N LEU A 272 12.67 10.33 -3.28
CA LEU A 272 12.15 11.56 -2.69
C LEU A 272 11.48 12.44 -3.75
N GLN A 273 12.10 12.59 -4.94
CA GLN A 273 11.49 13.34 -6.03
C GLN A 273 10.13 12.75 -6.44
N ALA A 274 10.04 11.43 -6.59
CA ALA A 274 8.78 10.77 -6.95
C ALA A 274 7.72 10.89 -5.83
N VAL A 275 8.13 10.94 -4.56
CA VAL A 275 7.24 11.21 -3.41
C VAL A 275 6.73 12.64 -3.44
N ASP A 276 7.57 13.63 -3.77
CA ASP A 276 7.17 15.04 -3.88
C ASP A 276 6.16 15.23 -5.02
N GLU A 277 6.39 14.58 -6.16
CA GLU A 277 5.45 14.56 -7.27
C GLU A 277 4.10 13.94 -6.87
N LEU A 278 4.12 12.78 -6.19
CA LEU A 278 2.90 12.14 -5.71
C LEU A 278 2.16 13.00 -4.68
N THR A 279 2.90 13.64 -3.77
CA THR A 279 2.35 14.57 -2.77
C THR A 279 1.63 15.73 -3.47
N SER A 280 2.23 16.32 -4.51
CA SER A 280 1.60 17.36 -5.32
C SER A 280 0.31 16.88 -5.97
N MET A 281 0.30 15.66 -6.54
CA MET A 281 -0.92 15.07 -7.12
C MET A 281 -2.03 14.88 -6.08
N TYR A 282 -1.70 14.47 -4.85
CA TYR A 282 -2.68 14.38 -3.76
C TYR A 282 -3.18 15.74 -3.28
N VAL A 283 -2.34 16.77 -3.26
CA VAL A 283 -2.77 18.15 -2.93
C VAL A 283 -3.77 18.64 -3.98
N ASP A 284 -3.45 18.43 -5.26
CA ASP A 284 -4.29 18.81 -6.39
C ASP A 284 -5.62 18.07 -6.36
N GLY A 285 -5.59 16.74 -6.21
CA GLY A 285 -6.80 15.92 -6.13
C GLY A 285 -7.66 16.25 -4.92
N ALA A 286 -7.04 16.53 -3.77
CA ALA A 286 -7.76 16.96 -2.57
C ALA A 286 -8.47 18.30 -2.80
N TRP A 287 -7.80 19.26 -3.45
CA TRP A 287 -8.41 20.56 -3.76
C TRP A 287 -9.60 20.43 -4.72
N GLU A 288 -9.46 19.64 -5.78
CA GLU A 288 -10.53 19.40 -6.75
C GLU A 288 -11.75 18.72 -6.11
N ALA A 289 -11.53 17.77 -5.20
CA ALA A 289 -12.59 17.04 -4.52
C ALA A 289 -13.24 17.86 -3.39
N ASN A 290 -12.42 18.49 -2.54
CA ASN A 290 -12.84 19.32 -1.44
C ASN A 290 -11.73 20.30 -1.00
N SER A 291 -11.87 21.57 -1.36
CA SER A 291 -10.94 22.66 -1.03
C SER A 291 -10.73 22.89 0.47
N GLU A 292 -11.56 22.33 1.36
CA GLU A 292 -11.42 22.44 2.82
C GLU A 292 -10.39 21.46 3.42
N VAL A 293 -9.87 20.50 2.65
CA VAL A 293 -8.92 19.48 3.15
C VAL A 293 -7.62 20.10 3.68
N GLY A 294 -7.27 21.33 3.28
CA GLY A 294 -6.06 22.02 3.72
C GLY A 294 -4.79 21.33 3.21
N GLY A 295 -4.85 20.75 2.00
CA GLY A 295 -3.82 19.84 1.48
C GLY A 295 -2.41 20.43 1.47
N THR A 296 -2.27 21.69 1.04
CA THR A 296 -0.98 22.41 1.04
C THR A 296 -0.38 22.56 2.44
N ARG A 297 -1.20 22.80 3.46
CA ARG A 297 -0.75 22.88 4.85
C ARG A 297 -0.23 21.53 5.34
N ILE A 298 -0.95 20.44 5.06
CA ILE A 298 -0.55 19.07 5.42
C ILE A 298 0.76 18.69 4.71
N ALA A 299 0.85 18.95 3.41
CA ALA A 299 2.05 18.70 2.62
C ALA A 299 3.27 19.48 3.14
N THR A 300 3.07 20.74 3.53
CA THR A 300 4.16 21.59 4.08
C THR A 300 4.62 21.08 5.45
N ALA A 301 3.70 20.73 6.34
CA ALA A 301 4.02 20.17 7.65
C ALA A 301 4.73 18.79 7.53
N GLY A 302 4.25 17.92 6.64
CA GLY A 302 4.92 16.64 6.34
C GLY A 302 6.30 16.83 5.71
N GLY A 303 6.46 17.84 4.84
CA GLY A 303 7.74 18.26 4.27
C GLY A 303 8.76 18.66 5.34
N GLN A 304 8.35 19.41 6.37
CA GLN A 304 9.22 19.75 7.49
C GLN A 304 9.78 18.53 8.22
N VAL A 305 8.95 17.49 8.45
CA VAL A 305 9.43 16.24 9.06
C VAL A 305 10.47 15.57 8.17
N THR A 306 10.26 15.57 6.86
CA THR A 306 11.24 15.07 5.89
C THR A 306 12.55 15.89 5.95
N LEU A 307 12.48 17.22 6.04
CA LEU A 307 13.65 18.08 6.13
C LEU A 307 14.44 17.87 7.43
N ILE A 308 13.77 17.59 8.56
CA ILE A 308 14.44 17.25 9.83
C ILE A 308 15.30 15.98 9.65
N GLU A 309 14.73 14.95 9.05
CA GLU A 309 15.47 13.71 8.77
C GLU A 309 16.57 13.93 7.71
N LYS A 310 16.32 14.78 6.71
CA LYS A 310 17.30 15.15 5.68
C LYS A 310 18.52 15.86 6.29
N MET A 311 18.33 16.78 7.23
CA MET A 311 19.44 17.42 7.97
C MET A 311 20.28 16.38 8.73
N THR A 312 19.62 15.43 9.38
CA THR A 312 20.30 14.34 10.10
C THR A 312 21.09 13.46 9.14
N ARG A 313 20.48 13.07 8.02
CA ARG A 313 21.13 12.31 6.95
C ARG A 313 22.37 13.02 6.45
N GLU A 314 22.25 14.30 6.06
CA GLU A 314 23.36 15.07 5.49
C GLU A 314 24.53 15.19 6.46
N ALA A 315 24.25 15.43 7.75
CA ALA A 315 25.28 15.43 8.79
C ALA A 315 26.02 14.08 8.89
N MET A 316 25.29 12.96 8.81
CA MET A 316 25.89 11.62 8.85
C MET A 316 26.57 11.24 7.52
N CYS A 317 26.16 11.82 6.40
CA CYS A 317 26.70 11.53 5.09
C CYS A 317 27.85 12.47 4.67
N LEU A 318 28.27 13.44 5.51
CA LEU A 318 29.37 14.36 5.20
C LEU A 318 30.63 13.65 4.66
N GLY A 319 31.01 13.95 3.42
CA GLY A 319 32.15 13.34 2.75
C GLY A 319 31.85 12.03 2.00
N PHE A 320 30.61 11.55 2.01
CA PHE A 320 30.07 10.60 1.03
C PHE A 320 29.29 11.36 -0.04
N SER A 321 29.32 10.87 -1.29
CA SER A 321 28.52 11.38 -2.41
C SER A 321 28.51 12.90 -2.55
N ASP A 322 29.68 13.52 -2.36
CA ASP A 322 29.88 14.98 -2.38
C ASP A 322 29.00 15.79 -1.41
N THR A 323 28.39 15.15 -0.39
CA THR A 323 27.60 15.85 0.64
C THR A 323 28.49 16.78 1.45
N THR A 324 28.12 18.05 1.48
CA THR A 324 28.87 19.15 2.08
C THR A 324 28.12 19.79 3.25
N GLN A 325 28.80 20.68 3.97
CA GLN A 325 28.16 21.53 4.97
C GLN A 325 27.17 22.53 4.34
N ALA A 326 27.34 22.88 3.06
CA ALA A 326 26.41 23.79 2.38
C ALA A 326 25.03 23.15 2.22
N ASP A 327 24.96 21.85 1.90
CA ASP A 327 23.69 21.12 1.76
C ASP A 327 22.87 21.15 3.05
N ILE A 328 23.52 20.99 4.21
CA ILE A 328 22.86 21.09 5.52
C ILE A 328 22.28 22.49 5.73
N LEU A 329 23.03 23.54 5.37
CA LEU A 329 22.56 24.93 5.53
C LEU A 329 21.41 25.26 4.58
N ASP A 330 21.44 24.71 3.37
CA ASP A 330 20.34 24.86 2.40
C ASP A 330 19.08 24.16 2.91
N THR A 331 19.20 22.95 3.46
CA THR A 331 18.08 22.22 4.09
C THR A 331 17.52 22.96 5.32
N VAL A 332 18.38 23.57 6.14
CA VAL A 332 17.93 24.43 7.27
C VAL A 332 17.13 25.63 6.77
N ALA A 333 17.63 26.33 5.75
CA ALA A 333 16.95 27.49 5.17
C ALA A 333 15.58 27.10 4.54
N GLU A 334 15.51 25.93 3.92
CA GLU A 334 14.27 25.37 3.38
C GLU A 334 13.26 25.09 4.51
N TYR A 335 13.72 24.48 5.62
CA TYR A 335 12.89 24.22 6.80
C TYR A 335 12.34 25.52 7.40
N GLU A 336 13.20 26.52 7.60
CA GLU A 336 12.80 27.83 8.14
C GLU A 336 11.78 28.53 7.23
N THR A 337 11.94 28.40 5.91
CA THR A 337 10.97 28.91 4.93
C THR A 337 9.61 28.20 5.07
N MET A 338 9.60 26.86 5.22
CA MET A 338 8.35 26.11 5.43
C MET A 338 7.67 26.47 6.77
N GLU A 339 8.47 26.67 7.83
CA GLU A 339 7.97 27.09 9.15
C GLU A 339 7.31 28.47 9.07
N GLU A 340 7.96 29.43 8.41
CA GLU A 340 7.40 30.77 8.22
C GLU A 340 6.07 30.72 7.47
N ARG A 341 5.96 29.88 6.43
CA ARG A 341 4.71 29.68 5.67
C ARG A 341 3.59 29.11 6.54
N LEU A 342 3.90 28.15 7.41
CA LEU A 342 2.91 27.55 8.32
C LEU A 342 2.41 28.55 9.37
N LEU A 343 3.30 29.42 9.89
CA LEU A 343 2.96 30.38 10.93
C LEU A 343 2.27 31.63 10.39
N LEU A 344 2.80 32.20 9.30
CA LEU A 344 2.37 33.50 8.76
C LEU A 344 1.43 33.39 7.56
N GLY A 345 1.13 32.16 7.13
CA GLY A 345 0.46 31.92 5.87
C GLY A 345 1.36 32.25 4.67
N PHE A 346 0.89 31.87 3.49
CA PHE A 346 1.59 32.06 2.23
C PHE A 346 0.59 32.19 1.09
N GLN A 347 0.80 33.20 0.23
CA GLN A 347 0.07 33.28 -1.04
C GLN A 347 0.79 32.43 -2.08
N GLY A 348 0.16 31.30 -2.41
CA GLY A 348 0.62 30.39 -3.46
C GLY A 348 0.52 31.01 -4.85
N SER A 349 1.09 30.31 -5.84
CA SER A 349 0.92 30.68 -7.25
C SER A 349 -0.53 30.50 -7.73
N GLU A 350 -1.29 29.64 -7.05
CA GLU A 350 -2.70 29.33 -7.30
C GLU A 350 -3.42 29.16 -5.96
N GLU A 351 -4.75 29.32 -5.94
CA GLU A 351 -5.58 29.23 -4.72
C GLU A 351 -5.37 27.91 -3.96
N LYS A 352 -5.16 26.79 -4.68
CA LYS A 352 -4.88 25.49 -4.08
C LYS A 352 -3.59 25.44 -3.25
N TYR A 353 -2.65 26.34 -3.54
CA TYR A 353 -1.39 26.49 -2.82
C TYR A 353 -1.40 27.68 -1.85
N GLU A 354 -2.54 28.35 -1.68
CA GLU A 354 -2.69 29.35 -0.64
C GLU A 354 -2.78 28.68 0.74
N MET A 355 -2.09 29.28 1.69
CA MET A 355 -2.15 28.92 3.09
C MET A 355 -2.55 30.17 3.86
N PRO A 356 -3.81 30.30 4.31
CA PRO A 356 -4.19 31.44 5.13
C PRO A 356 -3.42 31.43 6.45
N VAL A 357 -3.31 32.59 7.10
CA VAL A 357 -2.76 32.67 8.47
C VAL A 357 -3.59 31.73 9.36
N THR A 358 -2.92 30.94 10.18
CA THR A 358 -3.59 30.07 11.16
C THR A 358 -4.29 30.98 12.17
N ASP A 359 -5.62 30.95 12.23
CA ASP A 359 -6.36 31.67 13.28
C ASP A 359 -6.03 31.02 14.65
N GLU A 360 -5.95 31.81 15.72
CA GLU A 360 -5.60 31.33 17.07
C GLU A 360 -6.52 30.21 17.60
N GLU A 361 -7.67 29.96 16.96
CA GLU A 361 -8.61 28.88 17.30
C GLU A 361 -8.26 27.52 16.64
N ASP A 362 -7.34 27.49 15.67
CA ASP A 362 -6.93 26.29 14.91
C ASP A 362 -5.57 25.71 15.35
N ILE A 363 -4.97 26.25 16.41
CA ILE A 363 -3.76 25.75 17.11
C ILE A 363 -4.18 25.01 18.38
#